data_AF-A0A3N5IP97-F1
#
_entry.id   AF-A0A3N5IP97-F1
#
_cell.length_a   1.000
_cell.length_b   1.000
_cell.length_c   1.000
_cell.angle_alpha   90.00
_cell.angle_beta   90.00
_cell.angle_gamma   90.00
#
_symmetry.space_group_name_H-M   'P 1'
#
loop_
_entity.id
_entity.type
_entity.pdbx_description
1 polymer ?
#
loop_
_entity_poly.entity_id
_entity_poly.type
_entity_poly.pdbx_seq_one_letter_code
_entity_poly.pdbx_strand_id
1 'polypeptide(L)'
;MEKNEAMKPDHQIIIDIIHAGAHVLDLGCGNGELLSLLRQHKNALVQGIELDEEQMHACVESGLTVLQGDIESGLVDYPDQSFDYVILNQIMQEIKKADYVISESLRLG
;
A
#
# COMPACT_ATOMS: atom_id res chain seq x y z
N MET A 1 -10.80 -7.55 -26.91
CA MET A 1 -11.92 -7.21 -26.01
C MET A 1 -11.31 -7.03 -24.64
N GLU A 2 -10.94 -5.79 -24.28
CA GLU A 2 -10.49 -5.47 -22.93
C GLU A 2 -11.71 -5.55 -22.01
N LYS A 3 -11.63 -6.40 -20.99
CA LYS A 3 -12.63 -6.39 -19.92
C LYS A 3 -12.46 -5.04 -19.21
N ASN A 4 -13.50 -4.20 -19.25
CA ASN A 4 -13.69 -3.17 -18.23
C ASN A 4 -14.01 -3.93 -16.93
N GLU A 5 -12.99 -4.38 -16.22
CA GLU A 5 -13.18 -4.84 -14.84
C GLU A 5 -13.53 -3.61 -14.01
N ALA A 6 -14.75 -3.61 -13.48
CA ALA A 6 -15.20 -2.57 -12.57
C ALA A 6 -14.26 -2.55 -11.37
N MET A 7 -13.80 -1.35 -10.99
CA MET A 7 -12.93 -1.13 -9.84
C MET A 7 -13.51 -1.81 -8.60
N LYS A 8 -12.67 -2.48 -7.83
CA LYS A 8 -13.09 -3.13 -6.58
C LYS A 8 -13.70 -2.09 -5.62
N PRO A 9 -14.82 -2.39 -4.92
CA PRO A 9 -15.50 -1.40 -4.08
C PRO A 9 -14.64 -0.83 -2.95
N ASP A 10 -13.76 -1.65 -2.35
CA ASP A 10 -12.81 -1.24 -1.32
C ASP A 10 -11.79 -0.23 -1.87
N HIS A 11 -11.24 -0.48 -3.06
CA HIS A 11 -10.34 0.48 -3.73
C HIS A 11 -11.02 1.83 -3.95
N GLN A 12 -12.26 1.83 -4.41
CA GLN A 12 -13.01 3.08 -4.62
C GLN A 12 -13.18 3.86 -3.31
N ILE A 13 -13.55 3.18 -2.22
CA ILE A 13 -13.70 3.82 -0.90
C ILE A 13 -12.37 4.42 -0.42
N ILE A 14 -11.28 3.67 -0.55
CA ILE A 14 -9.95 4.14 -0.14
C ILE A 14 -9.56 5.36 -0.97
N ILE A 15 -9.72 5.30 -2.29
CA ILE A 15 -9.47 6.44 -3.18
C ILE A 15 -10.26 7.66 -2.70
N ASP A 16 -11.54 7.52 -2.37
CA ASP A 16 -12.37 8.64 -1.92
C ASP A 16 -11.90 9.26 -0.59
N ILE A 17 -11.24 8.49 0.29
CA ILE A 17 -10.66 8.97 1.55
C ILE A 17 -9.34 9.74 1.33
N ILE A 18 -8.50 9.28 0.40
CA ILE A 18 -7.16 9.84 0.18
C ILE A 18 -7.24 11.21 -0.51
N HIS A 19 -6.55 12.21 0.05
CA HIS A 19 -6.42 13.51 -0.59
C HIS A 19 -5.51 13.48 -1.81
N ALA A 20 -5.73 14.38 -2.76
CA ALA A 20 -4.86 14.50 -3.92
C ALA A 20 -3.44 14.88 -3.49
N GLY A 21 -2.42 14.29 -4.13
CA GLY A 21 -1.02 14.55 -3.86
C GLY A 21 -0.46 13.95 -2.57
N ALA A 22 -1.25 13.15 -1.83
CA ALA A 22 -0.82 12.52 -0.58
C ALA A 22 0.40 11.62 -0.76
N HIS A 23 1.24 11.56 0.28
CA HIS A 23 2.26 10.52 0.42
C HIS A 23 1.67 9.30 1.13
N VAL A 24 1.64 8.16 0.46
CA VAL A 24 0.89 6.97 0.89
C VAL A 24 1.80 5.75 0.94
N LEU A 25 1.75 5.03 2.06
CA LEU A 25 2.33 3.70 2.20
C LEU A 25 1.22 2.64 2.21
N ASP A 26 1.34 1.60 1.39
CA ASP A 26 0.44 0.44 1.37
C ASP A 26 1.16 -0.80 1.90
N LEU A 27 0.66 -1.38 2.99
CA LEU A 27 1.25 -2.54 3.66
C LEU A 27 0.61 -3.83 3.15
N GLY A 28 1.39 -4.69 2.49
CA GLY A 28 0.88 -5.86 1.79
C GLY A 28 0.18 -5.46 0.49
N CYS A 29 0.86 -4.70 -0.37
CA CYS A 29 0.27 -4.08 -1.55
C CYS A 29 -0.07 -5.07 -2.69
N GLY A 30 0.31 -6.34 -2.56
CA GLY A 30 0.08 -7.39 -3.56
C GLY A 30 0.64 -7.00 -4.92
N ASN A 31 -0.20 -7.07 -5.95
CA ASN A 31 0.15 -6.70 -7.32
C ASN A 31 0.12 -5.18 -7.61
N GLY A 32 -0.09 -4.34 -6.60
CA GLY A 32 0.00 -2.88 -6.73
C GLY A 32 -1.18 -2.23 -7.47
N GLU A 33 -2.32 -2.92 -7.60
CA GLU A 33 -3.51 -2.37 -8.24
C GLU A 33 -3.99 -1.07 -7.55
N LEU A 34 -4.06 -1.08 -6.21
CA LEU A 34 -4.48 0.10 -5.44
C LEU A 34 -3.48 1.25 -5.58
N LEU A 35 -2.18 0.97 -5.50
CA LEU A 35 -1.12 1.96 -5.71
C LEU A 35 -1.23 2.63 -7.08
N SER A 36 -1.47 1.83 -8.13
CA SER A 36 -1.66 2.33 -9.49
C SER A 36 -2.85 3.28 -9.60
N LEU A 37 -3.98 2.91 -8.99
CA LEU A 37 -5.17 3.74 -8.98
C LEU A 37 -4.98 5.03 -8.18
N LEU A 38 -4.32 4.98 -7.01
CA LEU A 38 -4.02 6.16 -6.22
C LEU A 38 -3.09 7.12 -6.98
N ARG A 39 -2.06 6.61 -7.65
CA ARG A 39 -1.20 7.41 -8.52
C ARG A 39 -2.01 8.06 -9.66
N GLN A 40 -2.87 7.30 -10.33
CA GLN A 40 -3.63 7.79 -11.49
C GLN A 40 -4.73 8.80 -11.11
N HIS A 41 -5.51 8.51 -10.07
CA HIS A 41 -6.71 9.27 -9.72
C HIS A 41 -6.46 10.39 -8.71
N LYS A 42 -5.44 10.23 -7.85
CA LYS A 42 -5.11 11.20 -6.81
C LYS A 42 -3.78 11.90 -7.03
N ASN A 43 -3.01 11.50 -8.04
CA ASN A 43 -1.63 11.97 -8.21
C ASN A 43 -0.83 11.81 -6.90
N ALA A 44 -1.13 10.76 -6.14
CA ALA A 44 -0.49 10.47 -4.88
C ALA A 44 0.95 9.98 -5.12
N LEU A 45 1.85 10.31 -4.19
CA LEU A 45 3.16 9.71 -4.07
C LEU A 45 2.98 8.39 -3.33
N VAL A 46 3.14 7.26 -4.02
CA VAL A 46 2.76 5.95 -3.48
C VAL A 46 3.97 5.05 -3.34
N GLN A 47 4.03 4.33 -2.21
CA GLN A 47 5.01 3.29 -1.94
C GLN A 47 4.30 2.05 -1.39
N GLY A 48 4.78 0.86 -1.75
CA GLY A 48 4.28 -0.41 -1.21
C GLY A 48 5.35 -1.20 -0.46
N ILE A 49 4.91 -2.06 0.46
CA ILE A 49 5.71 -3.17 0.99
C ILE A 49 4.97 -4.45 0.69
N GLU A 50 5.66 -5.44 0.12
CA GLU A 50 5.10 -6.75 -0.19
C GLU A 50 6.07 -7.85 0.27
N LEU A 51 5.54 -8.92 0.85
CA LEU A 51 6.35 -10.06 1.30
C LEU A 51 6.65 -11.01 0.15
N ASP A 52 5.68 -11.20 -0.76
CA ASP A 52 5.79 -12.07 -1.93
C ASP A 52 6.69 -11.45 -3.01
N GLU A 53 7.75 -12.17 -3.36
CA GLU A 53 8.74 -11.68 -4.31
C GLU A 53 8.17 -11.52 -5.73
N GLU A 54 7.32 -12.43 -6.19
CA GLU A 54 6.77 -12.40 -7.55
C GLU A 54 5.83 -11.20 -7.72
N GLN A 55 4.99 -10.94 -6.72
CA GLN A 55 4.08 -9.79 -6.70
C GLN A 55 4.83 -8.46 -6.62
N MET A 56 5.88 -8.40 -5.82
CA MET A 56 6.77 -7.24 -5.75
C MET A 56 7.42 -6.96 -7.11
N HIS A 57 7.97 -7.98 -7.78
CA HIS A 57 8.55 -7.82 -9.12
C HIS A 57 7.52 -7.31 -10.13
N ALA A 58 6.30 -7.84 -10.13
CA ALA A 58 5.22 -7.38 -11.00
C ALA A 58 4.87 -5.89 -10.79
N CYS A 59 4.93 -5.41 -9.54
CA CYS A 59 4.75 -3.99 -9.23
C CYS A 59 5.87 -3.14 -9.83
N VAL A 60 7.12 -3.58 -9.69
CA VAL A 60 8.30 -2.87 -10.21
C VAL A 60 8.29 -2.81 -11.73
N GLU A 61 7.94 -3.91 -12.40
CA GLU A 61 7.75 -3.96 -13.87
C GLU A 61 6.65 -2.99 -14.33
N SER A 62 5.64 -2.74 -13.49
CA SER A 62 4.57 -1.76 -13.72
C SER A 62 4.98 -0.31 -13.37
N GLY A 63 6.23 -0.10 -12.97
CA GLY A 63 6.79 1.22 -12.63
C GLY A 63 6.29 1.77 -11.30
N LEU A 64 5.90 0.89 -10.36
CA LEU A 64 5.57 1.26 -8.98
C LEU A 64 6.81 1.14 -8.08
N THR A 65 6.83 1.93 -7.01
CA THR A 65 7.86 1.82 -5.97
C THR A 65 7.37 0.87 -4.89
N VAL A 66 7.85 -0.38 -4.93
CA VAL A 66 7.53 -1.41 -3.94
C VAL A 66 8.82 -2.01 -3.41
N LEU A 67 8.89 -2.20 -2.09
CA LEU A 67 9.99 -2.89 -1.42
C LEU A 67 9.54 -4.28 -1.01
N GLN A 68 10.42 -5.27 -1.21
CA GLN A 68 10.21 -6.58 -0.62
C GLN A 68 10.51 -6.50 0.87
N GLY A 69 9.56 -6.88 1.72
CA GLY A 69 9.75 -6.81 3.16
C GLY A 69 8.64 -7.44 3.98
N ASP A 70 9.02 -7.89 5.18
CA ASP A 70 8.08 -8.33 6.19
C ASP A 70 7.62 -7.13 7.04
N ILE A 71 6.34 -6.76 6.94
CA ILE A 71 5.77 -5.66 7.72
C ILE A 71 5.73 -5.94 9.23
N GLU A 72 5.88 -7.20 9.66
CA GLU A 72 5.95 -7.60 11.07
C GLU A 72 7.34 -7.38 11.70
N SER A 73 8.32 -6.91 10.91
CA SER A 73 9.69 -6.65 11.38
C SER A 73 10.42 -5.49 10.69
N GLY A 74 10.04 -5.11 9.47
CA GLY A 74 10.76 -4.13 8.64
C GLY A 74 10.33 -2.67 8.76
N LEU A 75 9.28 -2.36 9.53
CA LEU A 75 8.75 -0.99 9.62
C LEU A 75 9.64 -0.04 10.43
N VAL A 76 10.52 -0.57 11.27
CA VAL A 76 11.41 0.22 12.15
C VAL A 76 12.41 1.08 11.39
N ASP A 77 12.72 0.72 10.14
CA ASP A 77 13.68 1.45 9.30
C ASP A 77 13.11 2.75 8.72
N TYR A 78 11.79 2.94 8.82
CA TYR A 78 11.11 4.15 8.36
C TYR A 78 11.05 5.22 9.46
N PRO A 79 11.33 6.50 9.14
CA PRO A 79 11.17 7.60 10.08
C PRO A 79 9.71 7.80 10.52
N ASP A 80 9.53 8.40 11.70
CA ASP A 80 8.21 8.82 12.18
C ASP A 80 7.58 9.85 11.22
N GLN A 81 6.26 9.79 11.05
CA GLN A 81 5.46 10.76 10.26
C GLN A 81 5.97 10.95 8.83
N SER A 82 6.46 9.89 8.21
CA SER A 82 6.99 9.93 6.85
C SER A 82 5.91 9.86 5.77
N PHE A 83 4.68 9.47 6.12
CA PHE A 83 3.54 9.34 5.19
C PHE A 83 2.33 10.12 5.70
N ASP A 84 1.47 10.59 4.79
CA ASP A 84 0.18 11.19 5.15
C ASP A 84 -0.88 10.10 5.45
N TYR A 85 -0.73 8.93 4.80
CA TYR A 85 -1.59 7.77 5.03
C TYR A 85 -0.79 6.46 4.99
N VAL A 86 -1.15 5.56 5.91
CA VAL A 86 -0.73 4.15 5.89
C VAL A 86 -1.96 3.28 5.70
N ILE A 87 -1.97 2.47 4.64
CA ILE A 87 -3.09 1.62 4.24
C ILE A 87 -2.84 0.19 4.67
N LEU A 88 -3.85 -0.41 5.29
CA LEU A 88 -3.91 -1.84 5.61
C LEU A 88 -5.18 -2.43 4.98
N ASN A 89 -5.19 -2.60 3.66
CA ASN A 89 -6.34 -3.13 2.95
C ASN A 89 -6.23 -4.65 2.80
N GLN A 90 -7.23 -5.40 3.29
CA GLN A 90 -7.29 -6.86 3.19
C GLN A 90 -6.01 -7.61 3.63
N ILE A 91 -5.21 -7.05 4.54
CA ILE A 91 -3.97 -7.68 5.04
C ILE A 91 -4.10 -8.17 6.50
N MET A 92 -5.07 -7.63 7.26
CA MET A 92 -5.18 -7.85 8.71
C MET A 92 -5.32 -9.32 9.12
N GLN A 93 -5.95 -10.17 8.29
CA GLN A 93 -6.11 -11.59 8.58
C GLN A 93 -4.83 -12.42 8.41
N GLU A 94 -3.80 -11.87 7.77
CA GLU A 94 -2.54 -12.57 7.48
C GLU A 94 -1.44 -12.24 8.51
N ILE A 95 -1.60 -11.13 9.23
CA ILE A 95 -0.63 -10.60 10.18
C ILE A 95 -0.76 -11.31 11.54
N LYS A 96 0.36 -11.78 12.10
CA LYS A 96 0.39 -12.39 13.45
C LYS A 96 0.56 -11.36 14.55
N LYS A 97 1.38 -10.33 14.33
CA LYS A 97 1.65 -9.21 15.25
C LYS A 97 0.85 -7.97 14.88
N ALA A 98 -0.48 -8.10 14.86
CA ALA A 98 -1.36 -7.01 14.44
C ALA A 98 -1.21 -5.75 15.31
N ASP A 99 -0.94 -5.93 16.61
CA ASP A 99 -0.65 -4.86 17.56
C ASP A 99 0.60 -4.06 17.17
N TYR A 100 1.68 -4.75 16.79
CA TYR A 100 2.90 -4.13 16.29
C TYR A 100 2.63 -3.35 15.00
N VAL A 101 2.01 -3.99 14.00
CA VAL A 101 1.80 -3.36 12.69
C VAL A 101 0.89 -2.14 12.82
N ILE A 102 -0.16 -2.17 13.64
CA ILE A 102 -1.02 -1.01 13.90
C ILE A 102 -0.22 0.10 14.59
N SER A 103 0.57 -0.23 15.62
CA SER A 103 1.38 0.76 16.35
C SER A 103 2.37 1.45 15.41
N GLU A 104 3.04 0.69 14.55
CA GLU A 104 3.97 1.23 13.57
C GLU A 104 3.25 2.04 12.50
N SER A 105 2.09 1.59 12.01
CA SER A 105 1.29 2.35 11.05
C SER A 105 0.89 3.73 11.57
N LEU A 106 0.56 3.83 12.87
CA LEU A 106 0.27 5.10 13.54
C LEU A 106 1.51 5.97 13.79
N ARG A 107 2.70 5.37 13.89
CA ARG A 107 3.98 6.09 14.02
C ARG A 107 4.43 6.67 12.68
N LEU A 108 4.22 5.91 11.60
CA LEU A 108 4.62 6.27 10.24
C LEU A 108 3.71 7.32 9.60
N GLY A 109 2.43 7.33 9.99
CA GLY A 109 1.41 8.30 9.57
C GLY A 109 1.26 9.50 10.50
#